data_AF-A0A4S3JNH4-F1
#
_entry.id   AF-A0A4S3JNH4-F1
#
_cell.length_a   1.000
_cell.length_b   1.000
_cell.length_c   1.000
_cell.angle_alpha   90.00
_cell.angle_beta   90.00
_cell.angle_gamma   90.00
#
_symmetry.space_group_name_H-M   'P 1'
#
loop_
_entity.id
_entity.type
_entity.pdbx_description
1 polymer ?
#
loop_
_entity_poly.entity_id
_entity_poly.type
_entity_poly.pdbx_seq_one_letter_code
_entity_poly.pdbx_strand_id
1 'polypeptide(L)'
;MTTTPQELLKLYSGIECLFLDAPRCAQCPIGLAFDTLDSTNNRIWWYGADDTYEYKYLNEALVEIARFLSANPVHVIIGFSQGAALAAMVVSLLECRSNLTKADAIRAQNLPVDVFLRLPTQYQLKTVVCFSGYRGTIQFYNSLYRWQLDTPACHVIGLLDTIVDAEKTIRLARVPQNLASSLVKLPSCISCLVCLVSKYGGRSYAIKPDAL
;
A
#
# COMPACT_ATOMS: atom_id res chain seq x y z
N MET A 1 -10.92 29.83 0.95
CA MET A 1 -10.10 29.32 2.07
C MET A 1 -9.79 27.86 1.76
N THR A 2 -8.54 27.53 1.48
CA THR A 2 -8.11 26.15 1.24
C THR A 2 -7.83 25.50 2.59
N THR A 3 -8.81 24.78 3.13
CA THR A 3 -8.62 23.94 4.31
C THR A 3 -7.57 22.90 3.97
N THR A 4 -6.49 22.85 4.74
CA THR A 4 -5.44 21.84 4.53
C THR A 4 -6.01 20.44 4.82
N PRO A 5 -5.47 19.36 4.19
CA PRO A 5 -5.90 18.00 4.49
C PRO A 5 -5.84 17.67 6.00
N GLN A 6 -4.83 18.20 6.70
CA GLN A 6 -4.65 18.06 8.15
C GLN A 6 -5.78 18.74 8.94
N GLU A 7 -6.30 19.87 8.47
CA GLU A 7 -7.45 20.55 9.09
C GLU A 7 -8.78 19.83 8.82
N LEU A 8 -8.97 19.23 7.64
CA LEU A 8 -10.13 18.38 7.36
C LEU A 8 -10.15 17.13 8.23
N LEU A 9 -8.97 16.54 8.50
CA LEU A 9 -8.85 15.37 9.37
C LEU A 9 -9.19 15.67 10.84
N LYS A 10 -8.98 16.91 11.31
CA LYS A 10 -9.40 17.33 12.66
C LYS A 10 -10.93 17.28 12.85
N LEU A 11 -11.71 17.25 11.76
CA LEU A 11 -13.17 17.10 11.82
C LEU A 11 -13.62 15.67 12.17
N TYR A 12 -12.73 14.68 12.03
CA TYR A 12 -13.03 13.28 12.32
C TYR A 12 -12.32 12.83 13.59
N SER A 13 -12.96 13.02 14.75
CA SER A 13 -12.42 12.58 16.03
C SER A 13 -12.16 11.07 16.06
N GLY A 14 -10.96 10.67 16.50
CA GLY A 14 -10.59 9.26 16.68
C GLY A 14 -9.96 8.59 15.46
N ILE A 15 -9.68 9.33 14.39
CA ILE A 15 -8.89 8.87 13.24
C ILE A 15 -7.52 9.55 13.27
N GLU A 16 -6.46 8.76 13.24
CA GLU A 16 -5.08 9.22 13.10
C GLU A 16 -4.56 8.82 11.72
N CYS A 17 -4.01 9.78 10.98
CA CYS A 17 -3.40 9.56 9.68
C CYS A 17 -1.89 9.71 9.78
N LEU A 18 -1.16 8.64 9.44
CA LEU A 18 0.28 8.59 9.39
C LEU A 18 0.70 8.58 7.92
N PHE A 19 1.43 9.62 7.50
CA PHE A 19 1.90 9.77 6.13
C PHE A 19 3.35 9.30 6.03
N LEU A 20 3.61 8.42 5.07
CA LEU A 20 4.93 7.85 4.83
C LEU A 20 5.56 8.44 3.57
N ASP A 21 6.82 8.82 3.70
CA ASP A 21 7.67 9.16 2.56
C ASP A 21 8.30 7.89 1.99
N ALA A 22 8.24 7.73 0.67
CA ALA A 22 8.91 6.61 0.02
C ALA A 22 10.43 6.73 0.22
N PRO A 23 11.20 5.64 0.39
CA PRO A 23 12.61 5.74 0.81
C PRO A 23 13.56 6.44 -0.15
N ARG A 24 13.24 6.44 -1.44
CA ARG A 24 14.21 6.79 -2.49
C ARG A 24 13.85 8.12 -3.10
N CYS A 25 14.82 9.02 -3.20
CA CYS A 25 14.72 10.14 -4.12
C CYS A 25 14.77 9.58 -5.55
N ALA A 26 13.84 10.02 -6.40
CA ALA A 26 13.84 9.72 -7.82
C ALA A 26 15.10 10.33 -8.44
N GLN A 27 16.06 9.49 -8.80
CA GLN A 27 17.23 9.92 -9.55
C GLN A 27 16.81 10.12 -11.01
N CYS A 28 17.08 11.31 -11.54
CA CYS A 28 16.91 11.57 -12.96
C CYS A 28 17.93 10.71 -13.74
N PRO A 29 17.57 10.10 -14.88
CA PRO A 29 18.58 9.55 -15.78
C PRO A 29 19.58 10.64 -16.15
N ILE A 30 20.87 10.28 -16.18
CA ILE A 30 21.99 11.19 -16.47
C ILE A 30 21.67 12.07 -17.69
N GLY A 31 21.62 13.39 -17.50
CA GLY A 31 21.66 14.37 -18.59
C GLY A 31 20.41 15.19 -18.90
N LEU A 32 19.29 15.05 -18.16
CA LEU A 32 18.15 15.96 -18.29
C LEU A 32 17.98 16.81 -17.03
N ALA A 33 18.56 18.00 -17.05
CA ALA A 33 18.33 19.03 -16.04
C ALA A 33 16.91 19.59 -16.20
N PHE A 34 15.96 19.03 -15.45
CA PHE A 34 14.77 19.77 -15.04
C PHE A 34 15.10 20.50 -13.74
N ASP A 35 15.73 21.68 -13.87
CA ASP A 35 16.22 22.53 -12.78
C ASP A 35 15.11 23.18 -11.91
N THR A 36 13.91 22.59 -11.81
CA THR A 36 12.79 23.21 -11.07
C THR A 36 11.90 22.27 -10.25
N LEU A 37 12.22 20.98 -10.12
CA LEU A 37 11.55 20.13 -9.13
C LEU A 37 12.48 19.93 -7.94
N ASP A 38 12.12 20.54 -6.81
CA ASP A 38 12.78 20.37 -5.53
C ASP A 38 13.15 18.88 -5.32
N SER A 39 14.45 18.58 -5.43
CA SER A 39 15.00 17.21 -5.41
C SER A 39 14.68 16.44 -4.11
N THR A 40 14.13 17.13 -3.11
CA THR A 40 13.68 16.55 -1.85
C THR A 40 12.27 15.94 -1.93
N ASN A 41 11.42 16.39 -2.87
CA ASN A 41 9.99 16.03 -2.94
C ASN A 41 9.64 14.95 -3.96
N ASN A 42 10.56 14.56 -4.86
CA ASN A 42 10.30 13.49 -5.82
C ASN A 42 10.77 12.15 -5.25
N ARG A 43 9.91 11.45 -4.51
CA ARG A 43 10.23 10.19 -3.84
C ARG A 43 9.46 9.01 -4.45
N ILE A 44 10.12 7.87 -4.59
CA ILE A 44 9.56 6.65 -5.20
C ILE A 44 9.75 5.44 -4.30
N TRP A 45 8.83 4.48 -4.41
CA TRP A 45 8.90 3.22 -3.67
C TRP A 45 9.87 2.25 -4.36
N TRP A 46 9.86 2.22 -5.68
CA TRP A 46 10.80 1.44 -6.50
C TRP A 46 11.02 2.08 -7.87
N TYR A 47 12.06 1.64 -8.58
CA TYR A 47 12.22 1.92 -10.01
C TYR A 47 11.60 0.81 -10.86
N GLY A 48 11.03 1.19 -12.00
CA GLY A 48 10.27 0.32 -12.89
C GLY A 48 8.80 0.72 -12.88
N ALA A 49 8.37 1.40 -13.95
CA ALA A 49 6.97 1.79 -14.16
C ALA A 49 6.26 0.87 -15.17
N ASP A 50 6.97 -0.11 -15.71
CA ASP A 50 6.44 -1.10 -16.65
C ASP A 50 5.90 -2.34 -15.93
N ASP A 51 5.32 -3.23 -16.72
CA ASP A 51 4.81 -4.54 -16.34
C ASP A 51 5.67 -5.67 -16.92
N THR A 52 6.93 -5.38 -17.23
CA THR A 52 7.85 -6.27 -17.97
C THR A 52 9.04 -6.69 -17.12
N TYR A 53 9.61 -5.79 -16.34
CA TYR A 53 10.83 -6.02 -15.57
C TYR A 53 10.56 -6.14 -14.07
N GLU A 54 11.56 -6.68 -13.37
CA GLU A 54 11.60 -6.70 -11.92
C GLU A 54 11.82 -5.27 -11.38
N TYR A 55 11.11 -4.94 -10.31
CA TYR A 55 11.14 -3.64 -9.67
C TYR A 55 12.34 -3.51 -8.73
N LYS A 56 13.25 -2.61 -9.09
CA LYS A 56 14.43 -2.31 -8.30
C LYS A 56 14.05 -1.54 -7.04
N TYR A 57 14.49 -2.03 -5.88
CA TYR A 57 14.21 -1.52 -4.53
C TYR A 57 12.82 -1.84 -3.94
N LEU A 58 12.00 -2.66 -4.61
CA LEU A 58 10.70 -3.04 -4.06
C LEU A 58 10.83 -3.78 -2.73
N ASN A 59 11.78 -4.71 -2.62
CA ASN A 59 11.97 -5.50 -1.40
C ASN A 59 12.35 -4.61 -0.21
N GLU A 60 13.22 -3.62 -0.44
CA GLU A 60 13.63 -2.64 0.57
C GLU A 60 12.45 -1.79 1.03
N ALA A 61 11.63 -1.30 0.09
CA ALA A 61 10.40 -0.59 0.41
C ALA A 61 9.44 -1.43 1.27
N LEU A 62 9.24 -2.71 0.91
CA LEU A 62 8.41 -3.64 1.68
C LEU A 62 8.95 -3.87 3.09
N VAL A 63 10.27 -4.01 3.25
CA VAL A 63 10.92 -4.16 4.57
C VAL A 63 10.76 -2.89 5.41
N GLU A 64 10.82 -1.71 4.82
CA GLU A 64 10.58 -0.45 5.52
C GLU A 64 9.13 -0.31 5.99
N ILE A 65 8.15 -0.66 5.15
CA ILE A 65 6.75 -0.72 5.56
C ILE A 65 6.58 -1.71 6.72
N ALA A 66 7.16 -2.91 6.63
CA ALA A 66 7.10 -3.89 7.70
C ALA A 66 7.69 -3.33 9.01
N ARG A 67 8.85 -2.66 8.95
CA ARG A 67 9.46 -1.99 10.12
C ARG A 67 8.52 -0.94 10.72
N PHE A 68 7.92 -0.11 9.88
CA PHE A 68 6.97 0.90 10.33
C PHE A 68 5.75 0.27 11.03
N LEU A 69 5.12 -0.73 10.41
CA LEU A 69 3.93 -1.42 10.94
C LEU A 69 4.22 -2.17 12.26
N SER A 70 5.47 -2.61 12.47
CA SER A 70 5.88 -3.22 13.73
C SER A 70 5.82 -2.25 14.92
N ALA A 71 6.08 -0.97 14.70
CA ALA A 71 6.02 0.06 15.73
C ALA A 71 4.64 0.76 15.77
N ASN A 72 3.96 0.84 14.62
CA ASN A 72 2.74 1.59 14.44
C ASN A 72 1.68 0.70 13.76
N PRO A 73 0.98 -0.16 14.50
CA PRO A 73 -0.05 -1.02 13.92
C PRO A 73 -1.22 -0.18 13.43
N VAL A 74 -1.68 -0.44 12.20
CA VAL A 74 -2.72 0.35 11.53
C VAL A 74 -3.90 -0.49 11.10
N HIS A 75 -5.06 0.15 10.97
CA HIS A 75 -6.30 -0.50 10.57
C HIS A 75 -6.51 -0.49 9.06
N VAL A 76 -6.05 0.57 8.38
CA VAL A 76 -6.28 0.81 6.96
C VAL A 76 -5.01 1.34 6.32
N ILE A 77 -4.77 0.93 5.08
CA ILE A 77 -3.75 1.50 4.22
C ILE A 77 -4.45 2.17 3.04
N ILE A 78 -4.09 3.41 2.78
CA ILE A 78 -4.51 4.17 1.60
C ILE A 78 -3.26 4.41 0.78
N GLY A 79 -3.29 4.13 -0.51
CA GLY A 79 -2.16 4.34 -1.42
C GLY A 79 -2.59 5.02 -2.72
N PHE A 80 -1.64 5.68 -3.38
CA PHE A 80 -1.79 6.26 -4.72
C PHE A 80 -0.71 5.76 -5.69
N SER A 81 -1.07 5.42 -6.93
CA SER A 81 -0.14 4.98 -7.98
C SER A 81 0.78 3.84 -7.51
N GLN A 82 2.10 4.03 -7.46
CA GLN A 82 3.03 3.08 -6.83
C GLN A 82 2.65 2.76 -5.37
N GLY A 83 2.22 3.75 -4.59
CA GLY A 83 1.76 3.54 -3.22
C GLY A 83 0.49 2.68 -3.14
N ALA A 84 -0.41 2.76 -4.13
CA ALA A 84 -1.60 1.91 -4.22
C ALA A 84 -1.24 0.46 -4.58
N ALA A 85 -0.31 0.28 -5.51
CA ALA A 85 0.26 -1.02 -5.81
C ALA A 85 0.95 -1.62 -4.58
N LEU A 86 1.78 -0.83 -3.87
CA LEU A 86 2.43 -1.25 -2.62
C LEU A 86 1.43 -1.66 -1.54
N ALA A 87 0.39 -0.86 -1.33
CA ALA A 87 -0.66 -1.14 -0.36
C ALA A 87 -1.33 -2.50 -0.61
N ALA A 88 -1.64 -2.82 -1.87
CA ALA A 88 -2.19 -4.12 -2.25
C ALA A 88 -1.20 -5.28 -2.04
N MET A 89 0.09 -5.07 -2.32
CA MET A 89 1.13 -6.07 -2.02
C MET A 89 1.26 -6.33 -0.52
N VAL A 90 1.21 -5.28 0.31
CA VAL A 90 1.26 -5.36 1.78
C VAL A 90 0.06 -6.14 2.33
N VAL A 91 -1.15 -5.91 1.82
CA VAL A 91 -2.33 -6.73 2.16
C VAL A 91 -2.03 -8.21 1.92
N SER A 92 -1.51 -8.54 0.74
CA SER A 92 -1.23 -9.93 0.39
C SER A 92 -0.21 -10.58 1.33
N LEU A 93 0.83 -9.84 1.72
CA LEU A 93 1.87 -10.27 2.66
C LEU A 93 1.36 -10.43 4.09
N LEU A 94 0.50 -9.53 4.58
CA LEU A 94 -0.08 -9.61 5.92
C LEU A 94 -0.98 -10.86 6.07
N GLU A 95 -1.69 -11.23 5.02
CA GLU A 95 -2.57 -12.41 4.99
C GLU A 95 -1.82 -13.74 4.87
N CYS A 96 -0.49 -13.73 4.72
CA CYS A 96 0.30 -14.97 4.75
C CYS A 96 0.25 -15.67 6.13
N ARG A 97 -0.10 -14.96 7.20
CA ARG A 97 -0.18 -15.53 8.56
C ARG A 97 -1.22 -16.64 8.68
N SER A 98 -2.30 -16.55 7.92
CA SER A 98 -3.36 -17.56 7.87
C SER A 98 -3.18 -18.56 6.72
N ASN A 99 -2.15 -18.40 5.88
CA ASN A 99 -1.92 -19.24 4.70
C ASN A 99 -0.42 -19.42 4.41
N LEU A 100 0.18 -20.47 4.99
CA LEU A 100 1.61 -20.75 4.84
C LEU A 100 2.00 -21.19 3.41
N THR A 101 1.10 -21.86 2.67
CA THR A 101 1.35 -22.19 1.26
C THR A 101 1.48 -20.94 0.39
N LYS A 102 0.68 -19.91 0.66
CA LYS A 102 0.84 -18.58 0.07
C LYS A 102 2.19 -17.97 0.45
N ALA A 103 2.58 -18.07 1.71
CA ALA A 103 3.88 -17.59 2.18
C ALA A 103 5.05 -18.24 1.42
N ASP A 104 5.02 -19.57 1.25
CA ASP A 104 6.06 -20.30 0.53
C ASP A 104 6.15 -19.90 -0.95
N ALA A 105 5.00 -19.69 -1.60
CA ALA A 105 4.96 -19.22 -2.99
C ALA A 105 5.53 -17.80 -3.14
N ILE A 106 5.27 -16.92 -2.18
CA ILE A 106 5.82 -15.55 -2.15
C ILE A 106 7.33 -15.60 -1.88
N ARG A 107 7.78 -16.45 -0.95
CA ARG A 107 9.20 -16.66 -0.67
C ARG A 107 9.96 -17.19 -1.90
N ALA A 108 9.34 -18.07 -2.68
CA ALA A 108 9.91 -18.58 -3.93
C ALA A 108 10.11 -17.49 -5.01
N GLN A 109 9.42 -16.35 -4.91
CA GLN A 109 9.63 -15.17 -5.75
C GLN A 109 10.59 -14.13 -5.11
N ASN A 110 11.39 -14.54 -4.11
CA ASN A 110 12.36 -13.70 -3.41
C ASN A 110 11.76 -12.45 -2.73
N LEU A 111 10.47 -12.48 -2.40
CA LEU A 111 9.79 -11.39 -1.70
C LEU A 111 9.93 -11.54 -0.18
N PRO A 112 10.00 -10.44 0.61
CA PRO A 112 10.36 -10.47 2.02
C PRO A 112 9.21 -10.89 2.94
N VAL A 113 8.48 -11.96 2.63
CA VAL A 113 7.31 -12.42 3.41
C VAL A 113 7.63 -12.68 4.89
N ASP A 114 8.83 -13.16 5.17
CA ASP A 114 9.27 -13.52 6.50
C ASP A 114 9.28 -12.34 7.49
N VAL A 115 9.52 -11.10 7.00
CA VAL A 115 9.43 -9.92 7.88
C VAL A 115 7.99 -9.59 8.24
N PHE A 116 7.02 -9.88 7.36
CA PHE A 116 5.59 -9.66 7.59
C PHE A 116 4.99 -10.73 8.50
N LEU A 117 5.44 -11.98 8.39
CA LEU A 117 5.01 -13.07 9.28
C LEU A 117 5.40 -12.82 10.75
N ARG A 118 6.48 -12.07 10.99
CA ARG A 118 7.02 -11.80 12.34
C ARG A 118 6.56 -10.49 12.99
N LEU A 119 5.69 -9.68 12.35
CA LEU A 119 5.23 -8.43 12.98
C LEU A 119 4.45 -8.73 14.28
N PRO A 120 4.88 -8.24 15.45
CA PRO A 120 4.29 -8.65 16.72
C PRO A 120 2.87 -8.10 16.93
N THR A 121 2.59 -6.90 16.41
CA THR A 121 1.41 -6.11 16.77
C THR A 121 0.48 -5.81 15.59
N GLN A 122 0.95 -5.96 14.35
CA GLN A 122 0.13 -5.72 13.16
C GLN A 122 -0.83 -6.91 12.93
N TYR A 123 -2.12 -6.62 12.90
CA TYR A 123 -3.19 -7.54 12.54
C TYR A 123 -3.59 -7.34 11.07
N GLN A 124 -4.51 -8.17 10.57
CA GLN A 124 -5.04 -8.02 9.23
C GLN A 124 -5.75 -6.68 9.06
N LEU A 125 -5.57 -6.03 7.91
CA LEU A 125 -6.18 -4.73 7.65
C LEU A 125 -7.71 -4.87 7.59
N LYS A 126 -8.42 -3.85 8.09
CA LYS A 126 -9.88 -3.77 7.97
C LYS A 126 -10.31 -3.42 6.55
N THR A 127 -9.50 -2.64 5.84
CA THR A 127 -9.66 -2.35 4.42
C THR A 127 -8.39 -1.74 3.84
N VAL A 128 -8.29 -1.73 2.51
CA VAL A 128 -7.27 -0.99 1.74
C VAL A 128 -7.96 -0.08 0.72
N VAL A 129 -7.44 1.14 0.54
CA VAL A 129 -7.93 2.07 -0.48
C VAL A 129 -6.82 2.36 -1.48
N CYS A 130 -7.07 2.08 -2.76
CA CYS A 130 -6.08 2.11 -3.82
C CYS A 130 -6.49 3.13 -4.89
N PHE A 131 -5.90 4.31 -4.87
CA PHE A 131 -6.08 5.33 -5.90
C PHE A 131 -5.12 5.09 -7.08
N SER A 132 -5.64 4.94 -8.29
CA SER A 132 -4.86 4.72 -9.52
C SER A 132 -3.79 3.63 -9.36
N GLY A 133 -4.12 2.54 -8.67
CA GLY A 133 -3.19 1.42 -8.44
C GLY A 133 -3.08 0.48 -9.63
N TYR A 134 -2.07 -0.37 -9.63
CA TYR A 134 -1.84 -1.39 -10.66
C TYR A 134 -1.24 -2.66 -10.04
N ARG A 135 -1.31 -3.80 -10.75
CA ARG A 135 -0.57 -5.00 -10.36
C ARG A 135 0.87 -4.90 -10.83
N GLY A 136 1.80 -5.36 -10.01
CA GLY A 136 3.19 -5.52 -10.43
C GLY A 136 3.36 -6.55 -11.56
N THR A 137 4.51 -6.51 -12.23
CA THR A 137 4.96 -7.47 -13.25
C THR A 137 4.69 -8.91 -12.84
N ILE A 138 3.74 -9.58 -13.52
CA ILE A 138 3.23 -10.90 -13.13
C ILE A 138 4.35 -11.95 -13.10
N GLN A 139 5.30 -11.90 -14.03
CA GLN A 139 6.45 -12.82 -14.07
C GLN A 139 7.19 -12.89 -12.72
N PHE A 140 7.35 -11.75 -12.03
CA PHE A 140 8.07 -11.66 -10.76
C PHE A 140 7.16 -11.66 -9.55
N TYR A 141 5.89 -11.25 -9.69
CA TYR A 141 5.02 -10.93 -8.55
C TYR A 141 3.67 -11.65 -8.54
N ASN A 142 3.45 -12.64 -9.42
CA ASN A 142 2.19 -13.39 -9.48
C ASN A 142 1.75 -13.98 -8.14
N SER A 143 2.70 -14.40 -7.29
CA SER A 143 2.42 -14.97 -5.97
C SER A 143 1.69 -14.00 -5.03
N LEU A 144 1.75 -12.69 -5.28
CA LEU A 144 1.02 -11.69 -4.51
C LEU A 144 -0.44 -11.54 -4.95
N TYR A 145 -0.80 -11.95 -6.18
CA TYR A 145 -2.08 -11.61 -6.82
C TYR A 145 -2.99 -12.80 -7.13
N ARG A 146 -2.46 -14.03 -7.11
CA ARG A 146 -3.21 -15.23 -7.50
C ARG A 146 -4.12 -15.81 -6.42
N TRP A 147 -3.93 -15.39 -5.17
CA TRP A 147 -4.63 -15.92 -4.01
C TRP A 147 -5.84 -15.06 -3.68
N GLN A 148 -6.84 -15.68 -3.06
CA GLN A 148 -7.99 -14.97 -2.54
C GLN A 148 -7.60 -14.13 -1.33
N LEU A 149 -7.93 -12.84 -1.38
CA LEU A 149 -7.69 -11.89 -0.31
C LEU A 149 -8.95 -11.73 0.56
N ASP A 150 -8.73 -11.63 1.87
CA ASP A 150 -9.80 -11.48 2.86
C ASP A 150 -10.05 -10.00 3.20
N THR A 151 -9.05 -9.15 3.05
CA THR A 151 -9.14 -7.70 3.28
C THR A 151 -9.98 -7.04 2.19
N PRO A 152 -11.08 -6.33 2.52
CA PRO A 152 -11.86 -5.57 1.55
C PRO A 152 -11.03 -4.47 0.89
N ALA A 153 -11.10 -4.35 -0.44
CA ALA A 153 -10.43 -3.29 -1.18
C ALA A 153 -11.39 -2.29 -1.84
N CYS A 154 -11.09 -1.00 -1.71
CA CYS A 154 -11.70 0.08 -2.48
C CYS A 154 -10.70 0.59 -3.52
N HIS A 155 -11.03 0.47 -4.80
CA HIS A 155 -10.20 0.94 -5.90
C HIS A 155 -10.80 2.22 -6.49
N VAL A 156 -9.99 3.26 -6.58
CA VAL A 156 -10.39 4.54 -7.15
C VAL A 156 -9.65 4.74 -8.47
N ILE A 157 -10.40 4.90 -9.56
CA ILE A 157 -9.91 5.11 -10.92
C ILE A 157 -9.96 6.60 -11.25
N GLY A 158 -8.83 7.16 -11.70
CA GLY A 158 -8.81 8.45 -12.40
C GLY A 158 -9.16 8.25 -13.87
N LEU A 159 -10.29 8.80 -14.33
CA LEU A 159 -10.74 8.64 -15.73
C LEU A 159 -9.85 9.37 -16.74
N LEU A 160 -9.15 10.41 -16.30
CA LEU A 160 -8.21 11.19 -17.12
C LEU A 160 -6.74 10.89 -16.78
N ASP A 161 -6.47 9.79 -16.06
CA ASP A 161 -5.11 9.39 -15.68
C ASP A 161 -4.37 8.80 -16.88
N THR A 162 -3.37 9.52 -17.39
CA THR A 162 -2.55 9.08 -18.53
C THR A 162 -1.34 8.24 -18.12
N ILE A 163 -1.05 8.12 -16.83
CA ILE A 163 0.11 7.37 -16.30
C ILE A 163 -0.31 5.96 -15.93
N VAL A 164 -1.39 5.85 -15.15
CA VAL A 164 -2.03 4.58 -14.80
C VAL A 164 -3.42 4.56 -15.43
N ASP A 165 -3.48 4.01 -16.65
CA ASP A 165 -4.74 3.81 -17.35
C ASP A 165 -5.73 2.98 -16.51
N ALA A 166 -7.02 3.28 -16.64
CA ALA A 166 -8.12 2.68 -15.89
C ALA A 166 -8.08 1.15 -15.93
N GLU A 167 -7.70 0.56 -17.06
CA GLU A 167 -7.59 -0.89 -17.22
C GLU A 167 -6.55 -1.51 -16.26
N LYS A 168 -5.46 -0.80 -15.95
CA LYS A 168 -4.46 -1.27 -14.96
C LYS A 168 -5.07 -1.35 -13.56
N THR A 169 -5.89 -0.38 -13.18
CA THR A 169 -6.61 -0.38 -11.89
C THR A 169 -7.72 -1.42 -11.85
N ILE A 170 -8.47 -1.59 -12.94
CA ILE A 170 -9.48 -2.66 -13.06
C ILE A 170 -8.82 -4.03 -12.92
N ARG A 171 -7.65 -4.23 -13.54
CA ARG A 171 -6.88 -5.47 -13.37
C ARG A 171 -6.56 -5.68 -11.90
N LEU A 172 -6.04 -4.68 -11.18
CA LEU A 172 -5.77 -4.83 -9.74
C LEU A 172 -7.05 -5.17 -8.95
N ALA A 173 -8.18 -4.54 -9.25
CA ALA A 173 -9.46 -4.79 -8.58
C ALA A 173 -10.03 -6.20 -8.82
N ARG A 174 -9.57 -6.91 -9.88
CA ARG A 174 -9.95 -8.29 -10.21
C ARG A 174 -9.10 -9.36 -9.51
N VAL A 175 -8.12 -8.99 -8.69
CA VAL A 175 -7.46 -9.95 -7.79
C VAL A 175 -8.54 -10.66 -6.97
N PRO A 176 -8.50 -11.99 -6.81
CA PRO A 176 -9.58 -12.71 -6.13
C PRO A 176 -9.80 -12.19 -4.71
N GLN A 177 -11.04 -11.93 -4.31
CA GLN A 177 -11.38 -11.46 -2.95
C GLN A 177 -12.54 -12.29 -2.38
N ASN A 178 -12.55 -12.48 -1.06
CA ASN A 178 -13.67 -13.08 -0.32
C ASN A 178 -14.76 -12.04 0.01
N LEU A 179 -14.35 -10.79 0.23
CA LEU A 179 -15.25 -9.67 0.50
C LEU A 179 -15.36 -8.76 -0.74
N ALA A 180 -16.46 -8.00 -0.82
CA ALA A 180 -16.77 -7.18 -1.99
C ALA A 180 -15.68 -6.12 -2.23
N SER A 181 -15.13 -6.11 -3.46
CA SER A 181 -14.29 -5.00 -3.93
C SER A 181 -15.17 -3.89 -4.49
N SER A 182 -14.85 -2.64 -4.13
CA SER A 182 -15.56 -1.46 -4.65
C SER A 182 -14.72 -0.75 -5.69
N LEU A 183 -15.36 -0.26 -6.75
CA LEU A 183 -14.72 0.53 -7.81
C LEU A 183 -15.36 1.92 -7.89
N VAL A 184 -14.59 2.94 -7.60
CA VAL A 184 -15.01 4.35 -7.65
C VAL A 184 -14.31 5.03 -8.81
N LYS A 185 -15.03 5.81 -9.62
CA LYS A 185 -14.46 6.57 -10.75
C LYS A 185 -14.49 8.06 -10.43
N LEU A 186 -13.36 8.73 -10.57
CA LEU A 186 -13.21 10.17 -10.39
C LEU A 186 -12.59 10.79 -11.67
N PRO A 187 -12.81 12.09 -11.96
CA PRO A 187 -12.21 12.74 -13.11
C PRO A 187 -10.67 12.74 -13.08
N SER A 188 -10.07 12.99 -11.92
CA SER A 188 -8.61 13.03 -11.71
C SER A 188 -8.24 12.57 -10.30
N CYS A 189 -7.06 11.97 -10.12
CA CYS A 189 -6.51 11.60 -8.83
C CYS A 189 -5.12 12.26 -8.65
N ILE A 190 -4.81 12.83 -7.48
CA ILE A 190 -3.54 13.53 -7.24
C ILE A 190 -2.79 12.94 -6.02
N SER A 191 -1.48 12.72 -6.22
CA SER A 191 -0.35 12.54 -5.29
C SER A 191 -0.04 11.16 -4.68
N CYS A 192 1.26 10.80 -4.74
CA CYS A 192 1.95 9.58 -4.28
C CYS A 192 1.94 9.33 -2.76
N LEU A 193 0.77 9.42 -2.15
CA LEU A 193 0.63 9.28 -0.71
C LEU A 193 0.36 7.82 -0.32
N VAL A 194 1.13 7.29 0.62
CA VAL A 194 0.65 6.19 1.46
C VAL A 194 0.22 6.80 2.78
N CYS A 195 -1.10 6.79 3.03
CA CYS A 195 -1.69 7.23 4.28
C CYS A 195 -2.14 5.98 5.05
N LEU A 196 -1.54 5.76 6.21
CA LEU A 196 -1.93 4.70 7.11
C LEU A 196 -2.87 5.26 8.16
N VAL A 197 -4.00 4.59 8.39
CA VAL A 197 -5.01 5.08 9.30
C VAL A 197 -5.08 4.20 10.55
N SER A 198 -4.83 4.81 11.71
CA SER A 198 -5.05 4.22 13.02
C SER A 198 -6.29 4.82 13.69
N LYS A 199 -6.93 4.05 14.57
CA LYS A 199 -8.04 4.52 15.41
C LYS A 199 -7.59 4.43 16.85
N TYR A 200 -7.26 5.55 17.49
CA TYR A 200 -7.07 5.60 18.94
C TYR A 200 -7.60 6.91 19.53
N GLY A 201 -8.57 6.76 20.44
CA GLY A 201 -9.17 7.84 21.22
C GLY A 201 -9.99 7.24 22.35
N GLY A 202 -9.34 6.97 23.50
CA GLY A 202 -9.98 6.55 24.75
C GLY A 202 -9.41 5.26 25.34
N ARG A 203 -8.57 5.42 26.39
CA ARG A 203 -8.07 4.43 27.38
C ARG A 203 -8.18 2.94 27.00
N SER A 204 -7.04 2.33 26.68
CA SER A 204 -6.86 0.87 26.68
C SER A 204 -7.04 0.33 28.10
N TYR A 205 -8.09 -0.47 28.33
CA TYR A 205 -8.04 -1.49 29.36
C TYR A 205 -7.44 -2.74 28.72
N ALA A 206 -6.22 -3.07 29.14
CA ALA A 206 -5.66 -4.38 28.87
C ALA A 206 -6.54 -5.42 29.58
N ILE A 207 -7.30 -6.21 28.83
CA ILE A 207 -7.88 -7.44 29.37
C ILE A 207 -6.72 -8.41 29.47
N LYS A 208 -6.23 -8.63 30.69
CA LYS A 208 -5.34 -9.76 31.00
C LYS A 208 -6.14 -11.05 30.77
N PRO A 209 -5.61 -12.01 29.98
CA PRO A 209 -6.20 -13.33 29.93
C PRO A 209 -5.73 -14.07 31.17
N ASP A 210 -6.56 -14.09 32.22
CA ASP A 210 -6.53 -15.05 33.33
C ASP A 210 -7.76 -14.82 34.23
N ALA A 211 -8.88 -15.42 33.83
CA ALA A 211 -10.00 -15.79 34.69
C ALA A 211 -11.00 -16.61 33.86
N LEU A 212 -10.68 -17.89 33.68
CA LEU A 212 -11.60 -19.04 33.71
C LEU A 212 -10.77 -20.33 33.69
#